data_AF-A0A522C005-F1
#
_entry.id   AF-A0A522C005-F1
#
_cell.length_a   1.000
_cell.length_b   1.000
_cell.length_c   1.000
_cell.angle_alpha   90.00
_cell.angle_beta   90.00
_cell.angle_gamma   90.00
#
_symmetry.space_group_name_H-M   'P 1'
#
loop_
_entity.id
_entity.type
_entity.pdbx_description
1 polymer ?
#
loop_
_entity_poly.entity_id
_entity_poly.type
_entity_poly.pdbx_seq_one_letter_code
_entity_poly.pdbx_strand_id
1 'polypeptide(L)'
;EVLVEIDGRPLSRWGCDGVVAATPTGSTAYAFSGGGPVVWPTVEALLVVPISAHALFARPLVVAPSSVIAMDVLDSGTTGIVACDGRRTRALPHGARVEVRRGTDPVLLARMQGAPFTDTLVRKFALPVEGWRGVAENVGRPT
;
A
#
# COMPACT_ATOMS: atom_id res chain seq x y z
N GLU A 1 -10.48 -5.73 17.17
CA GLU A 1 -10.54 -4.33 16.66
C GLU A 1 -9.14 -3.72 16.64
N VAL A 2 -8.93 -2.62 15.91
CA VAL A 2 -7.62 -1.94 15.83
C VAL A 2 -7.78 -0.45 16.10
N LEU A 3 -6.91 0.12 16.94
CA LEU A 3 -6.72 1.56 17.03
C LEU A 3 -5.54 1.95 16.12
N VAL A 4 -5.77 2.90 15.23
CA VAL A 4 -4.75 3.40 14.31
C VAL A 4 -4.28 4.77 14.77
N GLU A 5 -2.97 4.94 14.77
CA GLU A 5 -2.28 6.17 15.09
C GLU A 5 -1.35 6.56 13.94
N ILE A 6 -1.22 7.87 13.71
CA ILE A 6 -0.23 8.44 12.80
C ILE A 6 0.59 9.44 13.61
N ASP A 7 1.92 9.31 13.57
CA ASP A 7 2.86 10.24 14.20
C ASP A 7 2.56 10.47 15.70
N GLY A 8 2.23 9.37 16.39
CA GLY A 8 1.94 9.36 17.83
C GLY A 8 0.59 10.00 18.20
N ARG A 9 -0.30 10.23 17.23
CA ARG A 9 -1.65 10.76 17.47
C ARG A 9 -2.72 9.76 17.03
N PRO A 10 -3.75 9.52 17.87
CA PRO A 10 -4.84 8.63 17.51
C PRO A 10 -5.63 9.22 16.33
N LEU A 11 -5.84 8.39 15.32
CA LEU A 11 -6.56 8.74 14.11
C LEU A 11 -7.99 8.16 14.14
N SER A 12 -8.10 6.84 14.32
CA SER A 12 -9.41 6.17 14.29
C SER A 12 -9.36 4.77 14.90
N ARG A 13 -10.50 4.33 15.43
CA ARG A 13 -10.72 2.94 15.86
C ARG A 13 -11.59 2.25 14.82
N TRP A 14 -11.13 1.10 14.34
CA TRP A 14 -11.82 0.30 13.33
C TRP A 14 -12.12 -1.11 13.85
N GLY A 15 -13.39 -1.51 13.74
CA GLY A 15 -13.73 -2.92 13.58
C GLY A 15 -13.56 -3.27 12.11
N CYS A 16 -12.59 -4.11 11.75
CA CYS A 16 -12.21 -4.37 10.37
C CYS A 16 -11.62 -5.77 10.24
N ASP A 17 -11.60 -6.29 9.00
CA ASP A 17 -10.91 -7.55 8.69
C ASP A 17 -9.38 -7.39 8.80
N GLY A 18 -8.89 -6.18 8.60
CA GLY A 18 -7.49 -5.82 8.79
C GLY A 18 -7.16 -4.42 8.29
N VAL A 19 -5.89 -4.07 8.38
CA VAL A 19 -5.34 -2.82 7.86
C VAL A 19 -4.10 -3.14 7.04
N VAL A 20 -4.04 -2.61 5.82
CA VAL A 20 -2.86 -2.74 4.95
C VAL A 20 -2.04 -1.46 5.05
N ALA A 21 -0.80 -1.59 5.51
CA ALA A 21 0.22 -0.56 5.31
C ALA A 21 1.04 -0.92 4.06
N ALA A 22 1.18 -0.01 3.12
CA ALA A 22 1.85 -0.29 1.85
C ALA A 22 2.83 0.80 1.43
N THR A 23 3.85 0.40 0.67
CA THR A 23 4.69 1.31 -0.09
C THR A 23 4.01 1.70 -1.40
N PRO A 24 4.50 2.72 -2.13
CA PRO A 24 4.01 3.07 -3.46
C PRO A 24 4.09 1.91 -4.45
N THR A 25 5.14 1.10 -4.40
CA THR A 25 5.22 -0.14 -5.19
C THR A 25 4.16 -1.17 -4.79
N GLY A 26 3.82 -1.25 -3.50
CA GLY A 26 2.75 -2.11 -2.98
C GLY A 26 1.33 -1.58 -3.24
N SER A 27 1.17 -0.34 -3.72
CA SER A 27 -0.14 0.28 -3.92
C SER A 27 -0.98 -0.46 -4.96
N THR A 28 -0.34 -1.15 -5.92
CA THR A 28 -1.01 -1.95 -6.97
C THR A 28 -1.24 -3.41 -6.58
N ALA A 29 -0.87 -3.81 -5.36
CA ALA A 29 -1.07 -5.15 -4.84
C ALA A 29 -2.32 -5.19 -3.96
N TYR A 30 -2.23 -5.76 -2.76
CA TYR A 30 -3.41 -5.91 -1.89
C TYR A 30 -4.02 -4.57 -1.46
N ALA A 31 -3.22 -3.50 -1.39
CA ALA A 31 -3.73 -2.14 -1.17
C ALA A 31 -4.73 -1.71 -2.26
N PHE A 32 -4.49 -2.05 -3.53
CA PHE A 32 -5.41 -1.78 -4.63
C PHE A 32 -6.73 -2.56 -4.46
N SER A 33 -6.63 -3.84 -4.13
CA SER A 33 -7.81 -4.69 -3.85
C SER A 33 -8.65 -4.17 -2.69
N GLY A 34 -8.00 -3.58 -1.67
CA GLY A 34 -8.65 -2.91 -0.55
C GLY A 34 -9.25 -1.53 -0.87
N GLY A 35 -9.22 -1.08 -2.13
CA GLY A 35 -9.74 0.22 -2.56
C GLY A 35 -8.77 1.39 -2.36
N GLY A 36 -7.49 1.10 -2.08
CA GLY A 36 -6.41 2.09 -2.03
C GLY A 36 -6.06 2.65 -3.43
N PRO A 37 -5.49 3.86 -3.49
CA PRO A 37 -5.11 4.48 -4.76
C PRO A 37 -3.89 3.80 -5.39
N VAL A 38 -3.79 3.89 -6.71
CA VAL A 38 -2.53 3.61 -7.42
C VAL A 38 -1.58 4.79 -7.22
N VAL A 39 -0.36 4.52 -6.77
CA VAL A 39 0.69 5.51 -6.53
C VAL A 39 1.88 5.19 -7.42
N TRP A 40 2.45 6.22 -8.05
CA TRP A 40 3.63 6.03 -8.90
C TRP A 40 4.81 5.52 -8.07
N PRO A 41 5.60 4.54 -8.56
CA PRO A 41 6.72 3.97 -7.81
C PRO A 41 7.82 4.97 -7.42
N THR A 42 7.87 6.14 -8.04
CA THR A 42 8.84 7.21 -7.75
C THR A 42 8.40 8.17 -6.64
N VAL A 43 7.12 8.11 -6.24
CA VAL A 43 6.63 8.88 -5.09
C VAL A 43 7.22 8.27 -3.83
N GLU A 44 7.62 9.11 -2.88
CA GLU A 44 7.97 8.66 -1.53
C GLU A 44 6.80 8.92 -0.59
N ALA A 45 6.13 7.85 -0.17
CA ALA A 45 4.99 7.93 0.75
C ALA A 45 4.77 6.57 1.43
N LEU A 46 3.91 6.54 2.44
CA LEU A 46 3.33 5.30 2.96
C LEU A 46 1.81 5.37 2.81
N LEU A 47 1.18 4.23 2.59
CA LEU A 47 -0.28 4.12 2.46
C LEU A 47 -0.85 3.36 3.66
N VAL A 48 -2.04 3.76 4.10
CA VAL A 48 -2.86 3.02 5.07
C VAL A 48 -4.22 2.75 4.43
N VAL A 49 -4.57 1.48 4.27
CA VAL A 49 -5.82 1.05 3.63
C VAL A 49 -6.58 0.14 4.60
N PRO A 50 -7.66 0.62 5.23
CA PRO A 50 -8.53 -0.24 6.03
C PRO A 50 -9.27 -1.26 5.15
N ILE A 51 -9.34 -2.52 5.57
CA ILE A 51 -10.04 -3.60 4.85
C ILE A 51 -11.37 -3.89 5.54
N SER A 52 -12.47 -3.67 4.80
CA SER A 52 -13.85 -3.87 5.29
C SER A 52 -14.12 -3.19 6.64
N ALA A 53 -13.54 -2.01 6.87
CA ALA A 53 -13.69 -1.33 8.16
C ALA A 53 -15.11 -0.82 8.37
N HIS A 54 -15.72 -1.28 9.45
CA HIS A 54 -16.99 -0.81 9.96
C HIS A 54 -16.78 0.47 10.78
N ALA A 55 -16.61 1.58 10.07
CA ALA A 55 -16.49 2.92 10.65
C ALA A 55 -16.98 3.98 9.65
N LEU A 56 -17.43 5.14 10.16
CA LEU A 56 -17.84 6.27 9.31
C LEU A 56 -16.67 6.82 8.48
N PHE A 57 -15.47 6.82 9.06
CA PHE A 57 -14.24 7.21 8.38
C PHE A 57 -13.33 6.00 8.17
N ALA A 58 -13.44 5.40 6.98
CA ALA A 58 -12.66 4.24 6.53
C ALA A 58 -12.03 4.50 5.15
N ARG A 59 -11.50 5.71 4.95
CA ARG A 59 -10.84 6.10 3.69
C ARG A 59 -9.37 5.66 3.67
N PRO A 60 -8.83 5.23 2.52
CA PRO A 60 -7.39 5.09 2.34
C PRO A 60 -6.68 6.43 2.61
N LEU A 61 -5.52 6.35 3.25
CA LEU A 61 -4.67 7.50 3.56
C LEU A 61 -3.31 7.35 2.90
N VAL A 62 -2.74 8.48 2.48
CA VAL A 62 -1.35 8.59 2.03
C VAL A 62 -0.65 9.53 3.01
N VAL A 63 0.41 9.05 3.65
CA VAL A 63 1.18 9.79 4.65
C VAL A 63 2.61 9.98 4.18
N ALA A 64 3.31 10.92 4.82
CA ALA A 64 4.69 11.23 4.50
C ALA A 64 5.60 10.00 4.66
N PRO A 65 6.70 9.88 3.90
CA PRO A 65 7.64 8.76 4.04
C PRO A 65 8.34 8.75 5.41
N SER A 66 8.36 9.88 6.12
CA SER A 66 8.88 10.02 7.48
C SER A 66 7.86 9.66 8.56
N SER A 67 6.58 9.48 8.22
CA SER A 67 5.54 9.20 9.20
C SER A 67 5.67 7.78 9.77
N VAL A 68 5.21 7.62 11.01
CA VAL A 68 5.06 6.32 11.67
C VAL A 68 3.58 5.98 11.75
N ILE A 69 3.22 4.86 11.15
CA ILE A 69 1.88 4.29 11.26
C ILE A 69 1.92 3.26 12.38
N ALA A 70 1.12 3.45 13.42
CA ALA A 70 0.99 2.47 14.48
C ALA A 70 -0.43 1.89 14.53
N MET A 71 -0.49 0.61 14.87
CA MET A 71 -1.72 -0.17 14.97
C MET A 71 -1.69 -0.96 16.27
N ASP A 72 -2.59 -0.63 17.19
CA ASP A 72 -2.75 -1.38 18.44
C ASP A 72 -3.88 -2.39 18.29
N VAL A 73 -3.57 -3.66 18.50
CA VAL A 73 -4.55 -4.76 18.52
C VAL A 73 -5.25 -4.71 19.87
N LEU A 74 -6.50 -4.26 19.86
CA LEU A 74 -7.27 -4.08 21.09
C LEU A 74 -7.66 -5.43 21.71
N ASP A 75 -7.89 -5.43 23.02
CA ASP A 75 -8.24 -6.61 23.82
C ASP A 75 -9.71 -7.07 23.63
N SER A 76 -10.23 -6.87 22.41
CA SER A 76 -11.59 -7.23 22.01
C SER A 76 -11.57 -8.08 20.73
N GLY A 77 -12.25 -9.23 20.79
CA GLY A 77 -12.39 -10.16 19.66
C GLY A 77 -11.30 -11.22 19.61
N THR A 78 -10.81 -11.53 18.39
CA THR A 78 -9.78 -12.55 18.14
C THR A 78 -8.39 -11.92 17.98
N THR A 79 -7.34 -12.70 18.25
CA THR A 79 -5.96 -12.33 17.93
C THR A 79 -5.76 -12.16 16.42
N GLY A 80 -4.81 -11.34 16.02
CA GLY A 80 -4.50 -11.07 14.61
C GLY A 80 -3.24 -11.78 14.12
N ILE A 81 -2.93 -11.57 12.85
CA ILE A 81 -1.62 -11.88 12.26
C ILE A 81 -1.13 -10.65 11.49
N VAL A 82 0.18 -10.42 11.48
CA VAL A 82 0.82 -9.54 10.50
C VAL A 82 1.45 -10.40 9.42
N ALA A 83 1.29 -10.01 8.16
CA ALA A 83 1.92 -10.64 7.01
C ALA A 83 2.69 -9.58 6.21
N CYS A 84 4.00 -9.76 6.05
CA CYS A 84 4.84 -8.89 5.23
C CYS A 84 5.05 -9.53 3.85
N ASP A 85 4.77 -8.77 2.79
CA ASP A 85 4.88 -9.17 1.38
C ASP A 85 4.18 -10.50 1.05
N GLY A 86 3.09 -10.81 1.77
CA GLY A 86 2.32 -12.04 1.62
C GLY A 86 3.05 -13.32 2.00
N ARG A 87 4.22 -13.25 2.66
CA ARG A 87 5.04 -14.43 2.96
C ARG A 87 5.45 -14.54 4.43
N ARG A 88 6.02 -13.48 5.01
CA ARG A 88 6.53 -13.53 6.38
C ARG A 88 5.41 -13.21 7.34
N THR A 89 4.97 -14.18 8.15
CA THR A 89 3.86 -14.00 9.08
C THR A 89 4.32 -14.01 10.54
N ARG A 90 3.62 -13.27 11.38
CA ARG A 90 3.79 -13.31 12.84
C ARG A 90 2.45 -13.12 13.53
N ALA A 91 2.22 -13.89 14.59
CA ALA A 91 1.01 -13.74 15.41
C ALA A 91 1.02 -12.39 16.13
N LEU A 92 -0.15 -11.76 16.22
CA LEU A 92 -0.39 -10.53 16.97
C LEU A 92 -1.36 -10.86 18.11
N PRO A 93 -0.86 -11.12 19.33
CA PRO A 93 -1.72 -11.28 20.49
C PRO A 93 -2.47 -9.99 20.82
N HIS A 94 -3.47 -10.07 21.69
CA HIS A 94 -4.11 -8.87 22.24
C HIS A 94 -3.09 -7.96 22.93
N GLY A 95 -3.28 -6.65 22.78
CA GLY A 95 -2.35 -5.63 23.26
C GLY A 95 -1.08 -5.49 22.43
N ALA A 96 -0.90 -6.27 21.35
CA ALA A 96 0.24 -6.09 20.46
C ALA A 96 0.15 -4.77 19.71
N ARG A 97 1.30 -4.10 19.59
CA ARG A 97 1.48 -2.90 18.78
C ARG A 97 2.33 -3.22 17.55
N VAL A 98 1.86 -2.81 16.39
CA VAL A 98 2.60 -2.90 15.13
C VAL A 98 2.94 -1.49 14.67
N GLU A 99 4.22 -1.23 14.44
CA GLU A 99 4.70 0.05 13.91
C GLU A 99 5.29 -0.16 12.52
N VAL A 100 4.80 0.62 11.56
CA VAL A 100 5.26 0.63 10.18
C VAL A 100 5.90 1.99 9.90
N ARG A 101 7.15 1.95 9.47
CA ARG A 101 7.95 3.13 9.10
C ARG A 101 8.81 2.80 7.89
N ARG A 102 9.32 3.84 7.22
CA ARG A 102 10.31 3.66 6.15
C ARG A 102 11.55 2.91 6.67
N GLY A 103 11.94 1.86 5.95
CA GLY A 103 13.17 1.12 6.21
C GLY A 103 14.41 1.95 5.88
N THR A 104 15.52 1.69 6.56
CA THR A 104 16.82 2.35 6.34
C THR A 104 17.47 1.92 5.02
N ASP A 105 17.24 0.68 4.61
CA ASP A 105 17.90 0.06 3.48
C ASP A 105 16.88 -0.13 2.34
N PRO A 106 16.93 0.70 1.29
CA PRO A 106 16.01 0.55 0.17
C PRO A 106 16.36 -0.69 -0.65
N VAL A 107 15.32 -1.33 -1.20
CA VAL A 107 15.52 -2.43 -2.16
C VAL A 107 16.01 -1.85 -3.48
N LEU A 108 17.15 -2.36 -3.97
CA LEU A 108 17.67 -2.02 -5.29
C LEU A 108 16.99 -2.87 -6.36
N LEU A 109 16.31 -2.21 -7.31
CA LEU A 109 15.59 -2.87 -8.39
C LEU A 109 16.30 -2.64 -9.72
N ALA A 110 16.80 -3.71 -10.33
CA ALA A 110 17.32 -3.65 -11.70
C ALA A 110 16.17 -3.43 -12.70
N ARG A 111 16.29 -2.42 -13.57
CA ARG A 111 15.35 -2.19 -14.68
C ARG A 111 16.04 -2.43 -16.01
N MET A 112 15.58 -3.44 -16.73
CA MET A 112 16.12 -3.83 -18.05
C MET A 112 15.47 -3.07 -19.20
N GLN A 113 14.22 -2.64 -19.02
CA GLN A 113 13.45 -1.88 -20.02
C GLN A 113 12.95 -0.58 -19.37
N GLY A 114 13.30 0.56 -19.97
CA GLY A 114 13.01 1.90 -19.45
C GLY A 114 11.56 2.36 -19.63
N ALA A 115 10.63 1.46 -19.96
CA ALA A 115 9.24 1.83 -20.17
C ALA A 115 8.68 2.54 -18.92
N PRO A 116 8.02 3.70 -19.08
CA PRO A 116 7.36 4.38 -17.99
C PRO A 116 6.39 3.47 -17.23
N PHE A 117 6.16 3.77 -15.95
CA PHE A 117 5.21 3.00 -15.14
C PHE A 117 3.79 3.02 -15.74
N THR A 118 3.42 4.13 -16.40
CA THR A 118 2.14 4.27 -17.11
C THR A 118 1.90 3.13 -18.09
N ASP A 119 2.89 2.79 -18.94
CA ASP A 119 2.76 1.71 -19.92
C ASP A 119 2.56 0.35 -19.25
N THR A 120 3.26 0.13 -18.14
CA THR A 120 3.07 -1.09 -17.34
C THR A 120 1.66 -1.15 -16.76
N LEU A 121 1.14 -0.04 -16.25
CA LEU A 121 -0.19 0.06 -15.68
C LEU A 121 -1.28 -0.18 -16.74
N VAL A 122 -1.21 0.52 -17.87
CA VAL A 122 -2.13 0.34 -19.00
C VAL A 122 -2.14 -1.10 -19.47
N ARG A 123 -0.95 -1.70 -19.68
CA ARG A 123 -0.83 -3.09 -20.10
C ARG A 123 -1.37 -4.08 -19.05
N LYS A 124 -1.10 -3.87 -17.76
CA LYS A 124 -1.51 -4.79 -16.68
C LYS A 124 -3.01 -4.73 -16.38
N PHE A 125 -3.62 -3.57 -16.53
CA PHE A 125 -5.04 -3.36 -16.23
C PHE A 125 -5.93 -3.22 -17.47
N ALA A 126 -5.36 -3.37 -18.67
CA ALA A 126 -6.05 -3.18 -19.95
C ALA A 126 -6.83 -1.85 -20.00
N LEU A 127 -6.18 -0.77 -19.58
CA LEU A 127 -6.84 0.54 -19.50
C LEU A 127 -7.11 1.07 -20.91
N PRO A 128 -8.31 1.62 -21.19
CA PRO A 128 -8.63 2.21 -22.48
C PRO A 128 -7.82 3.49 -22.68
N VAL A 129 -7.12 3.58 -23.82
CA VAL A 129 -6.27 4.72 -24.20
C VAL A 129 -6.56 5.20 -25.63
N GLU A 130 -7.65 4.74 -26.22
CA GLU A 130 -8.07 5.11 -27.57
C GLU A 130 -8.22 6.64 -27.69
N GLY A 131 -7.77 7.19 -28.82
CA GLY A 131 -7.83 8.62 -29.10
C GLY A 131 -6.67 9.44 -28.53
N TRP A 132 -5.79 8.83 -27.71
CA TRP A 132 -4.53 9.49 -27.32
C TRP A 132 -3.57 9.60 -28.51
N ARG A 133 -3.07 10.81 -28.78
CA ARG A 133 -2.10 11.09 -29.84
C ARG A 133 -0.73 11.32 -29.20
N GLY A 134 0.01 10.23 -28.98
CA GLY A 134 1.38 10.27 -28.49
C GLY A 134 2.40 10.68 -29.55
N VAL A 135 3.63 10.98 -29.12
CA VAL A 135 4.79 11.04 -30.01
C VAL A 135 5.18 9.60 -30.32
N ALA A 136 5.30 9.23 -31.59
CA ALA A 136 5.73 7.91 -32.00
C ALA A 136 7.21 7.71 -31.61
N GLU A 137 7.49 7.24 -30.40
CA GLU A 137 8.80 6.71 -30.09
C GLU A 137 8.97 5.37 -30.80
N ASN A 138 10.05 5.29 -31.56
CA ASN A 138 10.42 4.22 -32.45
C ASN A 138 10.61 2.92 -31.65
N VAL A 139 9.54 2.15 -31.44
CA VAL A 139 9.61 0.81 -30.86
C VAL A 139 10.40 -0.05 -31.82
N GLY A 140 11.68 -0.25 -31.49
CA GLY A 140 12.62 -1.09 -32.23
C GLY A 140 12.00 -2.45 -32.54
N ARG A 141 11.95 -2.76 -33.83
CA ARG A 141 11.61 -4.07 -34.37
C ARG A 141 12.58 -5.11 -33.77
N PRO A 142 12.12 -6.22 -33.20
CA PRO A 142 13.04 -7.29 -32.83
C PRO A 142 13.65 -7.89 -34.10
N THR A 143 14.98 -7.89 -34.19
CA THR A 143 15.77 -8.74 -35.08
C THR A 143 15.74 -10.18 -34.61
#